data_AF-W7LZ22-F1
#
_entry.id   AF-W7LZ22-F1
#
_cell.length_a   1.000
_cell.length_b   1.000
_cell.length_c   1.000
_cell.angle_alpha   90.00
_cell.angle_beta   90.00
_cell.angle_gamma   90.00
#
_symmetry.space_group_name_H-M   'P 1'
#
loop_
_entity.id
_entity.type
_entity.pdbx_description
1 polymer ?
#
loop_
_entity_poly.entity_id
_entity_poly.type
_entity_poly.pdbx_seq_one_letter_code
_entity_poly.pdbx_strand_id
1 'polypeptide(L)'
;MKFPDVIHAGKPEPHNEVPQAQSAHNNFWDFVWGHSEATHMYMWAMSDRAIPRSYRMMQGFGVNTYTLINDKGERRFVKFHFTPELGVHSLVWDEALKLAGQDPDFHRKDLQEAIENGAYPRWKFGIQVLEESQEHDFDFDILDATKVWPEDQIPVRYIGELELNRVVDEYFTETEQVAFCTSHLVPGVGPSDDPLLQGRNFSYQDTQLSRLGTNWEELPINKPVCPVMNFNRDGAMRHTISKGKVNYWPNRYSHQPPATVQEGAYVDYQQKIAGIKQRALSKKFKDHFSQAQLFYNSLSEIEKAHIQAAFSFELDHCDEAIVYERLTERLGVVDGELANTIAEMVGGKKPVEAKPNPGKKAKNLSQMDFLPKTPTIKSRRIAIIIADGYDPVAFNALYGAIKAQSALPFVIAPRRSAIFSANEDSSSSKGIVPDHHLEGQRSTMFDAIFVPGGERSIQTLSKNGRALHYIREAFGHLKAIGGTGEAVDLINKAIQLPEVSLSETDGSGVVDSYGVVTLKNASPDSLKEIVTVASDAKGFLEKFVYNISQHRNWQRELDGLSTMVAY
;
A
#
# COMPACT_ATOMS: atom_id res chain seq x y z
N MET A 1 19.60 13.58 13.73
CA MET A 1 20.18 12.42 14.45
C MET A 1 19.18 11.89 15.48
N LYS A 2 18.08 11.30 15.02
CA LYS A 2 16.98 10.78 15.87
C LYS A 2 16.45 9.42 15.37
N PHE A 3 17.11 8.83 14.37
CA PHE A 3 16.66 7.57 13.77
C PHE A 3 16.69 6.40 14.79
N PRO A 4 17.75 6.20 15.59
CA PRO A 4 17.70 5.16 16.63
C PRO A 4 16.57 5.38 17.63
N ASP A 5 16.28 6.62 18.02
CA ASP A 5 15.24 6.92 19.00
C ASP A 5 13.84 6.54 18.49
N VAL A 6 13.46 6.99 17.29
CA VAL A 6 12.14 6.65 16.72
C VAL A 6 12.01 5.15 16.40
N ILE A 7 13.11 4.51 15.98
CA ILE A 7 13.10 3.08 15.69
C ILE A 7 12.99 2.27 16.98
N HIS A 8 13.73 2.62 18.04
CA HIS A 8 13.59 1.94 19.33
C HIS A 8 12.20 2.15 19.93
N ALA A 9 11.63 3.35 19.78
CA ALA A 9 10.29 3.66 20.28
C ALA A 9 9.18 2.86 19.60
N GLY A 10 9.27 2.61 18.28
CA GLY A 10 8.30 1.81 17.53
C GLY A 10 8.64 0.33 17.38
N LYS A 11 9.78 -0.12 17.91
CA LYS A 11 10.16 -1.54 17.97
C LYS A 11 9.60 -2.17 19.25
N PRO A 12 9.55 -3.52 19.33
CA PRO A 12 9.12 -4.19 20.54
C PRO A 12 9.90 -3.69 21.76
N GLU A 13 9.19 -3.47 22.88
CA GLU A 13 9.75 -2.81 24.04
C GLU A 13 10.88 -3.64 24.66
N PRO A 14 11.97 -3.00 25.13
CA PRO A 14 13.21 -3.71 25.42
C PRO A 14 13.14 -4.70 26.59
N HIS A 15 12.12 -4.56 27.46
CA HIS A 15 12.00 -5.37 28.66
C HIS A 15 11.33 -6.73 28.39
N ASN A 16 10.53 -6.84 27.33
CA ASN A 16 9.74 -8.05 27.02
C ASN A 16 9.67 -8.41 25.53
N GLU A 17 10.22 -7.58 24.63
CA GLU A 17 10.15 -7.73 23.18
C GLU A 17 8.69 -7.80 22.65
N VAL A 18 7.80 -6.97 23.20
CA VAL A 18 6.38 -6.85 22.78
C VAL A 18 6.03 -5.38 22.51
N PRO A 19 5.19 -5.06 21.51
CA PRO A 19 4.58 -5.93 20.51
C PRO A 19 5.44 -6.09 19.24
N GLN A 20 5.22 -7.18 18.51
CA GLN A 20 5.87 -7.41 17.22
C GLN A 20 5.17 -6.63 16.11
N ALA A 21 5.97 -5.83 15.38
CA ALA A 21 5.58 -5.13 14.15
C ALA A 21 4.32 -4.23 14.29
N GLN A 22 4.15 -3.58 15.45
CA GLN A 22 3.02 -2.73 15.76
C GLN A 22 3.50 -1.45 16.45
N SER A 23 2.86 -0.32 16.15
CA SER A 23 3.04 0.95 16.87
C SER A 23 2.09 1.10 18.07
N ALA A 24 1.12 0.19 18.21
CA ALA A 24 0.06 0.21 19.20
C ALA A 24 0.58 -0.18 20.60
N HIS A 25 1.46 0.65 21.17
CA HIS A 25 2.02 0.47 22.51
C HIS A 25 2.60 1.79 23.06
N ASN A 26 2.94 1.81 24.35
CA ASN A 26 3.31 3.02 25.10
C ASN A 26 4.49 3.78 24.48
N ASN A 27 5.62 3.12 24.22
CA ASN A 27 6.86 3.80 23.84
C ASN A 27 6.76 4.58 22.52
N PHE A 28 6.05 4.05 21.53
CA PHE A 28 5.90 4.73 20.23
C PHE A 28 5.14 6.04 20.42
N TRP A 29 4.00 5.97 21.11
CA TRP A 29 3.11 7.12 21.31
C TRP A 29 3.68 8.16 22.28
N ASP A 30 4.50 7.75 23.26
CA ASP A 30 5.30 8.68 24.08
C ASP A 30 6.34 9.45 23.23
N PHE A 31 7.10 8.76 22.38
CA PHE A 31 8.11 9.39 21.54
C PHE A 31 7.50 10.43 20.60
N VAL A 32 6.42 10.09 19.88
CA VAL A 32 5.84 11.02 18.90
C VAL A 32 5.15 12.21 19.57
N TRP A 33 4.69 12.06 20.82
CA TRP A 33 4.23 13.21 21.61
C TRP A 33 5.39 14.13 22.01
N GLY A 34 6.49 13.53 22.51
CA GLY A 34 7.71 14.22 22.94
C GLY A 34 8.51 14.83 21.78
N HIS A 35 8.30 14.36 20.55
CA HIS A 35 8.99 14.79 19.35
C HIS A 35 7.99 15.29 18.29
N SER A 36 7.51 16.52 18.47
CA SER A 36 6.48 17.14 17.62
C SER A 36 6.79 17.16 16.11
N GLU A 37 8.04 17.08 15.70
CA GLU A 37 8.47 16.93 14.31
C GLU A 37 7.84 15.70 13.63
N ALA A 38 7.46 14.67 14.40
CA ALA A 38 6.78 13.48 13.92
C ALA A 38 5.28 13.70 13.63
N THR A 39 4.70 14.87 13.96
CA THR A 39 3.26 15.11 13.86
C THR A 39 2.70 14.93 12.46
N HIS A 40 3.40 15.34 11.41
CA HIS A 40 2.94 15.06 10.06
C HIS A 40 3.01 13.56 9.74
N MET A 41 4.08 12.88 10.14
CA MET A 41 4.28 11.47 9.78
C MET A 41 3.29 10.53 10.45
N TYR A 42 2.96 10.70 11.73
CA TYR A 42 1.98 9.81 12.36
C TYR A 42 0.57 9.99 11.77
N MET A 43 0.23 11.16 11.21
CA MET A 43 -1.04 11.32 10.49
C MET A 43 -1.08 10.46 9.22
N TRP A 44 0.04 10.36 8.49
CA TRP A 44 0.16 9.41 7.37
C TRP A 44 0.10 7.96 7.86
N ALA A 45 0.77 7.64 8.97
CA ALA A 45 0.80 6.29 9.53
C ALA A 45 -0.57 5.80 10.01
N MET A 46 -1.43 6.69 10.51
CA MET A 46 -2.80 6.37 10.91
C MET A 46 -3.80 6.36 9.76
N SER A 47 -3.38 6.79 8.56
CA SER A 47 -4.22 6.71 7.36
C SER A 47 -4.10 5.34 6.70
N ASP A 48 -5.05 5.06 5.82
CA ASP A 48 -5.07 3.88 4.96
C ASP A 48 -3.77 3.64 4.17
N ARG A 49 -2.93 4.68 3.98
CA ARG A 49 -1.62 4.55 3.35
C ARG A 49 -0.71 3.53 4.04
N ALA A 50 -0.90 3.28 5.34
CA ALA A 50 -0.10 2.33 6.13
C ALA A 50 -0.57 0.87 6.03
N ILE A 51 -1.75 0.63 5.46
CA ILE A 51 -2.32 -0.71 5.28
C ILE A 51 -2.64 -0.98 3.79
N PRO A 52 -1.65 -0.88 2.88
CA PRO A 52 -1.91 -1.01 1.45
C PRO A 52 -2.50 -2.38 1.11
N ARG A 53 -3.44 -2.43 0.16
CA ARG A 53 -4.02 -3.69 -0.35
C ARG A 53 -2.96 -4.56 -1.01
N SER A 54 -1.99 -3.93 -1.67
CA SER A 54 -0.88 -4.59 -2.37
C SER A 54 0.26 -3.61 -2.52
N TYR A 55 1.50 -4.11 -2.52
CA TYR A 55 2.66 -3.29 -2.93
C TYR A 55 2.45 -2.67 -4.32
N ARG A 56 1.71 -3.35 -5.21
CA ARG A 56 1.40 -2.91 -6.58
C ARG A 56 0.42 -1.74 -6.65
N MET A 57 -0.21 -1.40 -5.52
CA MET A 57 -1.27 -0.40 -5.38
C MET A 57 -0.91 0.67 -4.34
N MET A 58 0.38 0.98 -4.19
CA MET A 58 0.85 2.09 -3.35
C MET A 58 1.85 2.96 -4.12
N GLN A 59 1.96 4.22 -3.70
CA GLN A 59 2.99 5.13 -4.20
C GLN A 59 4.36 4.79 -3.59
N GLY A 60 5.42 5.26 -4.24
CA GLY A 60 6.76 5.31 -3.70
C GLY A 60 7.29 6.74 -3.73
N PHE A 61 8.07 7.12 -2.71
CA PHE A 61 8.64 8.46 -2.59
C PHE A 61 10.12 8.38 -2.26
N GLY A 62 10.92 9.25 -2.87
CA GLY A 62 12.31 9.44 -2.45
C GLY A 62 12.43 10.07 -1.04
N VAL A 63 11.36 10.73 -0.59
CA VAL A 63 11.21 11.50 0.65
C VAL A 63 12.17 12.66 0.75
N ASN A 64 13.48 12.43 0.77
CA ASN A 64 14.49 13.47 0.86
C ASN A 64 14.54 14.30 -0.42
N THR A 65 15.00 15.54 -0.30
CA THR A 65 15.33 16.37 -1.46
C THR A 65 16.69 15.95 -2.00
N TYR A 66 16.75 15.62 -3.28
CA TYR A 66 17.99 15.36 -4.00
C TYR A 66 18.30 16.54 -4.92
N THR A 67 19.40 16.45 -5.66
CA THR A 67 19.77 17.42 -6.68
C THR A 67 19.96 16.76 -8.03
N LEU A 68 19.61 17.47 -9.11
CA LEU A 68 19.94 17.12 -10.48
C LEU A 68 20.87 18.17 -11.07
N ILE A 69 21.89 17.75 -11.81
CA ILE A 69 22.87 18.62 -12.46
C ILE A 69 22.86 18.31 -13.96
N ASN A 70 22.66 19.33 -14.79
CA ASN A 70 22.69 19.17 -16.25
C ASN A 70 24.10 19.33 -16.84
N ASP A 71 24.21 19.18 -18.16
CA ASP A 71 25.45 19.33 -18.93
C ASP A 71 26.10 20.71 -18.86
N LYS A 72 25.33 21.75 -18.49
CA LYS A 72 25.83 23.12 -18.23
C LYS A 72 26.31 23.32 -16.80
N GLY A 73 26.20 22.32 -15.94
CA GLY A 73 26.52 22.41 -14.52
C GLY A 73 25.46 23.16 -13.70
N GLU A 74 24.25 23.36 -14.24
CA GLU A 74 23.14 24.00 -13.52
C GLU A 74 22.49 22.97 -12.58
N ARG A 75 22.36 23.35 -11.30
CA ARG A 75 21.74 22.52 -10.28
C ARG A 75 20.26 22.84 -10.12
N ARG A 76 19.45 21.79 -9.91
CA ARG A 76 18.04 21.88 -9.50
C ARG A 76 17.79 20.95 -8.32
N PHE A 77 16.87 21.33 -7.44
CA PHE A 77 16.39 20.45 -6.37
C PHE A 77 15.28 19.54 -6.91
N VAL A 78 15.23 18.30 -6.43
CA VAL A 78 14.28 17.29 -6.92
C VAL A 78 13.68 16.42 -5.80
N LYS A 79 12.41 16.06 -5.94
CA LYS A 79 11.77 14.93 -5.23
C LYS A 79 11.37 13.87 -6.24
N PHE A 80 11.62 12.60 -5.92
CA PHE A 80 11.27 11.45 -6.76
C PHE A 80 9.95 10.81 -6.33
N HIS A 81 9.15 10.41 -7.32
CA HIS A 81 7.81 9.83 -7.13
C HIS A 81 7.62 8.59 -8.00
N PHE A 82 6.98 7.57 -7.44
CA PHE A 82 6.41 6.43 -8.16
C PHE A 82 4.90 6.44 -7.95
N THR A 83 4.13 6.53 -9.03
CA THR A 83 2.66 6.50 -8.98
C THR A 83 2.15 5.21 -9.64
N PRO A 84 1.46 4.31 -8.90
CA PRO A 84 1.02 3.02 -9.44
C PRO A 84 -0.04 3.22 -10.53
N GLU A 85 0.07 2.48 -11.63
CA GLU A 85 -0.95 2.51 -12.70
C GLU A 85 -2.28 1.87 -12.27
N LEU A 86 -2.22 0.92 -11.33
CA LEU A 86 -3.39 0.28 -10.73
C LEU A 86 -4.11 1.18 -9.71
N GLY A 87 -3.58 2.37 -9.44
CA GLY A 87 -4.08 3.30 -8.44
C GLY A 87 -3.65 2.97 -7.01
N VAL A 88 -4.03 3.84 -6.07
CA VAL A 88 -3.74 3.65 -4.64
C VAL A 88 -4.94 3.03 -3.95
N HIS A 89 -4.73 1.88 -3.30
CA HIS A 89 -5.79 1.08 -2.66
C HIS A 89 -5.31 0.46 -1.36
N SER A 90 -6.21 0.33 -0.39
CA SER A 90 -5.88 -0.09 0.98
C SER A 90 -6.83 -1.14 1.55
N LEU A 91 -6.37 -1.85 2.57
CA LEU A 91 -7.20 -2.72 3.38
C LEU A 91 -8.04 -1.88 4.35
N VAL A 92 -8.98 -2.52 5.04
CA VAL A 92 -9.58 -1.99 6.27
C VAL A 92 -8.95 -2.69 7.48
N TRP A 93 -8.98 -2.07 8.66
CA TRP A 93 -8.14 -2.51 9.79
C TRP A 93 -8.41 -3.96 10.25
N ASP A 94 -9.69 -4.34 10.44
CA ASP A 94 -10.06 -5.72 10.81
C ASP A 94 -9.57 -6.75 9.79
N GLU A 95 -9.67 -6.42 8.49
CA GLU A 95 -9.15 -7.26 7.41
C GLU A 95 -7.63 -7.39 7.47
N ALA A 96 -6.91 -6.28 7.69
CA ALA A 96 -5.46 -6.27 7.77
C ALA A 96 -4.94 -7.12 8.94
N LEU A 97 -5.56 -7.01 10.12
CA LEU A 97 -5.23 -7.84 11.29
C LEU A 97 -5.53 -9.32 11.04
N LYS A 98 -6.72 -9.64 10.47
CA LYS A 98 -7.08 -11.01 10.11
C LYS A 98 -6.09 -11.60 9.10
N LEU A 99 -5.69 -10.84 8.07
CA LEU A 99 -4.70 -11.28 7.08
C LEU A 99 -3.33 -11.54 7.71
N ALA A 100 -2.87 -10.70 8.64
CA ALA A 100 -1.58 -10.90 9.29
C ALA A 100 -1.47 -12.26 10.00
N GLY A 101 -2.58 -12.82 10.49
CA GLY A 101 -2.62 -14.18 11.05
C GLY A 101 -2.95 -15.28 10.01
N GLN A 102 -3.87 -15.00 9.09
CA GLN A 102 -4.39 -15.99 8.14
C GLN A 102 -3.44 -16.26 6.96
N ASP A 103 -2.72 -15.23 6.50
CA ASP A 103 -1.73 -15.29 5.41
C ASP A 103 -0.66 -14.21 5.64
N PRO A 104 0.32 -14.43 6.54
CA PRO A 104 1.37 -13.45 6.81
C PRO A 104 2.25 -13.14 5.58
N ASP A 105 2.16 -13.96 4.53
CA ASP A 105 2.85 -13.77 3.25
C ASP A 105 1.96 -13.08 2.20
N PHE A 106 0.80 -12.50 2.57
CA PHE A 106 -0.21 -11.99 1.64
C PHE A 106 0.36 -11.05 0.57
N HIS A 107 1.12 -10.02 0.95
CA HIS A 107 1.72 -9.08 -0.02
C HIS A 107 2.82 -9.72 -0.86
N ARG A 108 3.61 -10.65 -0.29
CA ARG A 108 4.67 -11.38 -1.01
C ARG A 108 4.05 -12.26 -2.10
N LYS A 109 3.02 -13.04 -1.76
CA LYS A 109 2.26 -13.88 -2.69
C LYS A 109 1.51 -13.06 -3.73
N ASP A 110 0.90 -11.94 -3.33
CA ASP A 110 0.26 -10.99 -4.25
C ASP A 110 1.21 -10.47 -5.33
N LEU A 111 2.43 -10.08 -4.98
CA LEU A 111 3.41 -9.62 -5.95
C LEU A 111 3.87 -10.76 -6.88
N GLN A 112 4.23 -11.92 -6.30
CA GLN A 112 4.71 -13.08 -7.07
C GLN A 112 3.64 -13.59 -8.05
N GLU A 113 2.42 -13.82 -7.57
CA GLU A 113 1.31 -14.33 -8.38
C GLU A 113 0.94 -13.36 -9.51
N ALA A 114 0.97 -12.04 -9.26
CA ALA A 114 0.71 -11.07 -10.30
C ALA A 114 1.76 -11.15 -11.43
N ILE A 115 3.04 -11.31 -11.08
CA ILE A 115 4.11 -11.44 -12.07
C ILE A 115 4.01 -12.76 -12.83
N GLU A 116 3.82 -13.89 -12.14
CA GLU A 116 3.71 -15.21 -12.76
C GLU A 116 2.51 -15.33 -13.72
N ASN A 117 1.43 -14.61 -13.44
CA ASN A 117 0.24 -14.56 -14.29
C ASN A 117 0.30 -13.45 -15.38
N GLY A 118 1.46 -12.81 -15.60
CA GLY A 118 1.64 -11.78 -16.62
C GLY A 118 0.96 -10.44 -16.32
N ALA A 119 0.43 -10.27 -15.10
CA ALA A 119 -0.16 -9.02 -14.62
C ALA A 119 0.91 -8.12 -13.99
N TYR A 120 1.96 -7.81 -14.75
CA TYR A 120 3.12 -7.04 -14.30
C TYR A 120 2.70 -5.68 -13.70
N PRO A 121 3.07 -5.40 -12.44
CA PRO A 121 2.79 -4.10 -11.85
C PRO A 121 3.70 -3.01 -12.43
N ARG A 122 3.10 -1.83 -12.60
CA ARG A 122 3.76 -0.66 -13.19
C ARG A 122 3.55 0.58 -12.35
N TRP A 123 4.57 1.43 -12.35
CA TRP A 123 4.55 2.75 -11.75
C TRP A 123 5.10 3.77 -12.74
N LYS A 124 4.39 4.89 -12.88
CA LYS A 124 4.95 6.07 -13.53
C LYS A 124 6.02 6.67 -12.62
N PHE A 125 7.22 6.88 -13.15
CA PHE A 125 8.29 7.60 -12.47
C PHE A 125 8.19 9.10 -12.75
N GLY A 126 8.13 9.89 -11.68
CA GLY A 126 7.95 11.34 -11.74
C GLY A 126 8.93 12.11 -10.88
N ILE A 127 9.13 13.37 -11.26
CA ILE A 127 9.99 14.33 -10.58
C ILE A 127 9.25 15.63 -10.29
N GLN A 128 9.37 16.15 -9.07
CA GLN A 128 9.13 17.57 -8.79
C GLN A 128 10.46 18.28 -8.87
N VAL A 129 10.53 19.43 -9.55
CA VAL A 129 11.79 20.11 -9.83
C VAL A 129 11.68 21.58 -9.44
N LEU A 130 12.68 22.08 -8.72
CA LEU A 130 12.83 23.48 -8.34
C LEU A 130 14.16 24.03 -8.84
N GLU A 131 14.14 25.26 -9.37
CA GLU A 131 15.37 25.98 -9.67
C GLU A 131 16.11 26.33 -8.37
N GLU A 132 17.43 26.35 -8.40
CA GLU A 132 18.25 26.63 -7.22
C GLU A 132 17.92 27.99 -6.56
N SER A 133 17.55 28.99 -7.36
CA SER A 133 17.16 30.32 -6.86
C SER A 133 15.87 30.31 -6.03
N GLN A 134 15.07 29.25 -6.09
CA GLN A 134 13.75 29.14 -5.44
C GLN A 134 13.81 28.39 -4.10
N GLU A 135 15.01 28.00 -3.63
CA GLU A 135 15.21 27.21 -2.41
C GLU A 135 14.47 27.75 -1.19
N HIS A 136 14.30 29.07 -1.11
CA HIS A 136 13.77 29.76 0.05
C HIS A 136 12.38 30.39 -0.15
N ASP A 137 11.74 30.17 -1.30
CA ASP A 137 10.46 30.81 -1.68
C ASP A 137 9.23 30.24 -0.95
N PHE A 138 9.40 29.13 -0.22
CA PHE A 138 8.31 28.39 0.42
C PHE A 138 8.23 28.65 1.94
N ASP A 139 7.04 28.49 2.51
CA ASP A 139 6.84 28.62 3.97
C ASP A 139 7.58 27.52 4.77
N PHE A 140 7.85 26.39 4.13
CA PHE A 140 8.64 25.29 4.66
C PHE A 140 10.07 25.29 4.09
N ASP A 141 10.97 24.61 4.78
CA ASP A 141 12.31 24.36 4.25
C ASP A 141 12.23 23.22 3.23
N ILE A 142 12.69 23.42 2.00
CA ILE A 142 12.61 22.36 0.99
C ILE A 142 13.50 21.16 1.33
N LEU A 143 14.44 21.31 2.26
CA LEU A 143 15.34 20.26 2.74
C LEU A 143 14.82 19.56 4.00
N ASP A 144 13.63 19.92 4.48
CA ASP A 144 12.98 19.27 5.63
C ASP A 144 12.21 18.01 5.17
N ALA A 145 12.72 16.84 5.56
CA ALA A 145 12.11 15.55 5.23
C ALA A 145 10.74 15.31 5.89
N THR A 146 10.33 16.13 6.85
CA THR A 146 8.97 16.10 7.43
C THR A 146 7.95 16.86 6.58
N LYS A 147 8.38 17.44 5.45
CA LYS A 147 7.56 18.27 4.57
C LYS A 147 7.41 17.64 3.19
N VAL A 148 6.17 17.53 2.74
CA VAL A 148 5.84 17.33 1.32
C VAL A 148 5.98 18.64 0.58
N TRP A 149 6.24 18.55 -0.73
CA TRP A 149 6.10 19.66 -1.66
C TRP A 149 4.68 19.58 -2.25
N PRO A 150 3.75 20.45 -1.85
CA PRO A 150 2.37 20.36 -2.35
C PRO A 150 2.34 20.43 -3.88
N GLU A 151 1.64 19.48 -4.51
CA GLU A 151 1.66 19.32 -5.97
C GLU A 151 0.95 20.46 -6.73
N ASP A 152 0.14 21.26 -6.03
CA ASP A 152 -0.43 22.51 -6.53
C ASP A 152 0.59 23.66 -6.62
N GLN A 153 1.68 23.58 -5.86
CA GLN A 153 2.79 24.54 -5.90
C GLN A 153 3.93 24.05 -6.80
N ILE A 154 4.24 22.76 -6.73
CA ILE A 154 5.33 22.14 -7.48
C ILE A 154 4.80 20.85 -8.12
N PRO A 155 4.33 20.87 -9.37
CA PRO A 155 3.68 19.71 -9.98
C PRO A 155 4.68 18.57 -10.23
N VAL A 156 4.20 17.33 -10.13
CA VAL A 156 4.96 16.15 -10.54
C VAL A 156 4.99 16.07 -12.08
N ARG A 157 6.20 16.05 -12.65
CA ARG A 157 6.44 15.75 -14.06
C ARG A 157 6.81 14.28 -14.21
N TYR A 158 5.92 13.49 -14.81
CA TYR A 158 6.22 12.10 -15.17
C TYR A 158 7.18 12.01 -16.36
N ILE A 159 8.26 11.24 -16.21
CA ILE A 159 9.35 11.13 -17.19
C ILE A 159 9.74 9.70 -17.54
N GLY A 160 9.16 8.69 -16.89
CA GLY A 160 9.45 7.29 -17.17
C GLY A 160 8.48 6.33 -16.50
N GLU A 161 8.82 5.05 -16.53
CA GLU A 161 8.02 3.95 -16.00
C GLU A 161 8.94 2.88 -15.38
N LEU A 162 8.49 2.26 -14.30
CA LEU A 162 9.06 1.04 -13.72
C LEU A 162 8.03 -0.08 -13.84
N GLU A 163 8.42 -1.19 -14.47
CA GLU A 163 7.66 -2.44 -14.51
C GLU A 163 8.43 -3.54 -13.78
N LEU A 164 7.76 -4.34 -12.95
CA LEU A 164 8.33 -5.58 -12.40
C LEU A 164 7.75 -6.77 -13.17
N ASN A 165 8.60 -7.49 -13.90
CA ASN A 165 8.15 -8.54 -14.84
C ASN A 165 8.83 -9.90 -14.66
N ARG A 166 9.66 -10.05 -13.62
CA ARG A 166 10.30 -11.32 -13.28
C ARG A 166 10.41 -11.47 -11.77
N VAL A 167 10.18 -12.69 -11.29
CA VAL A 167 10.41 -13.08 -9.89
C VAL A 167 11.86 -13.51 -9.70
N VAL A 168 12.33 -13.49 -8.45
CA VAL A 168 13.65 -14.04 -8.11
C VAL A 168 13.67 -15.55 -8.32
N ASP A 169 14.83 -16.07 -8.70
CA ASP A 169 15.07 -17.52 -8.82
C ASP A 169 15.25 -18.13 -7.42
N GLU A 170 15.90 -17.41 -6.50
CA GLU A 170 16.07 -17.82 -5.11
C GLU A 170 16.03 -16.61 -4.15
N TYR A 171 15.11 -16.65 -3.18
CA TYR A 171 14.87 -15.52 -2.28
C TYR A 171 16.11 -15.09 -1.49
N PHE A 172 16.90 -16.02 -0.96
CA PHE A 172 18.02 -15.68 -0.09
C PHE A 172 19.18 -15.03 -0.83
N THR A 173 19.52 -15.53 -2.02
CA THR A 173 20.68 -15.05 -2.80
C THR A 173 20.39 -13.74 -3.53
N GLU A 174 19.12 -13.43 -3.76
CA GLU A 174 18.68 -12.18 -4.41
C GLU A 174 18.00 -11.22 -3.42
N THR A 175 16.83 -11.56 -2.88
CA THR A 175 16.02 -10.65 -2.04
C THR A 175 16.62 -10.40 -0.66
N GLU A 176 17.14 -11.40 0.03
CA GLU A 176 17.71 -11.22 1.37
C GLU A 176 19.07 -10.50 1.31
N GLN A 177 19.86 -10.79 0.27
CA GLN A 177 21.23 -10.30 0.12
C GLN A 177 21.38 -8.99 -0.67
N VAL A 178 20.31 -8.49 -1.30
CA VAL A 178 20.37 -7.18 -1.96
C VAL A 178 20.67 -6.06 -0.96
N ALA A 179 21.49 -5.09 -1.38
CA ALA A 179 21.90 -3.94 -0.57
C ALA A 179 21.64 -2.63 -1.31
N PHE A 180 20.69 -1.84 -0.80
CA PHE A 180 20.41 -0.48 -1.26
C PHE A 180 21.10 0.55 -0.36
N CYS A 181 21.49 1.69 -0.93
CA CYS A 181 22.16 2.77 -0.21
C CYS A 181 21.90 4.11 -0.89
N THR A 182 21.57 5.16 -0.12
CA THR A 182 21.35 6.51 -0.66
C THR A 182 22.62 7.15 -1.23
N SER A 183 23.80 6.66 -0.83
CA SER A 183 25.09 7.07 -1.39
C SER A 183 25.35 6.49 -2.79
N HIS A 184 24.52 5.58 -3.28
CA HIS A 184 24.63 5.03 -4.64
C HIS A 184 24.01 6.00 -5.67
N LEU A 185 24.75 7.08 -5.93
CA LEU A 185 24.37 8.10 -6.90
C LEU A 185 25.22 7.97 -8.18
N VAL A 186 24.68 8.49 -9.27
CA VAL A 186 25.33 8.48 -10.60
C VAL A 186 25.61 9.92 -11.05
N PRO A 187 26.57 10.16 -11.96
CA PRO A 187 26.82 11.50 -12.49
C PRO A 187 25.53 12.17 -12.97
N GLY A 188 25.31 13.41 -12.52
CA GLY A 188 24.08 14.17 -12.76
C GLY A 188 23.03 14.09 -11.64
N VAL A 189 23.20 13.22 -10.64
CA VAL A 189 22.34 13.15 -9.44
C VAL A 189 23.20 13.34 -8.20
N GLY A 190 22.83 14.25 -7.31
CA GLY A 190 23.56 14.54 -6.08
C GLY A 190 22.67 14.54 -4.84
N PRO A 191 23.26 14.51 -3.63
CA PRO A 191 22.53 14.77 -2.40
C PRO A 191 22.23 16.28 -2.26
N SER A 192 21.36 16.62 -1.32
CA SER A 192 21.20 17.98 -0.78
C SER A 192 21.66 18.02 0.67
N ASP A 193 21.59 19.19 1.31
CA ASP A 193 21.86 19.35 2.75
C ASP A 193 20.69 18.93 3.66
N ASP A 194 19.72 18.17 3.15
CA ASP A 194 18.69 17.52 3.97
C ASP A 194 19.35 16.74 5.13
N PRO A 195 19.11 17.13 6.39
CA PRO A 195 19.84 16.61 7.53
C PRO A 195 19.51 15.14 7.85
N LEU A 196 18.40 14.62 7.30
CA LEU A 196 18.09 13.20 7.37
C LEU A 196 18.87 12.42 6.31
N LEU A 197 18.90 12.92 5.06
CA LEU A 197 19.66 12.30 3.96
C LEU A 197 21.16 12.20 4.27
N GLN A 198 21.74 13.25 4.84
CA GLN A 198 23.15 13.27 5.22
C GLN A 198 23.53 12.14 6.19
N GLY A 199 22.68 11.86 7.18
CA GLY A 199 22.87 10.73 8.10
C GLY A 199 22.64 9.37 7.45
N ARG A 200 21.69 9.29 6.51
CA ARG A 200 21.38 8.06 5.76
C ARG A 200 22.57 7.60 4.91
N ASN A 201 23.25 8.52 4.23
CA ASN A 201 24.43 8.21 3.40
C ASN A 201 25.52 7.44 4.15
N PHE A 202 25.67 7.69 5.45
CA PHE A 202 26.56 6.92 6.32
C PHE A 202 26.02 5.52 6.64
N SER A 203 24.76 5.44 7.09
CA SER A 203 24.21 4.23 7.71
C SER A 203 24.13 3.02 6.77
N TYR A 204 23.77 3.23 5.50
CA TYR A 204 23.53 2.11 4.58
C TYR A 204 24.79 1.35 4.21
N GLN A 205 25.97 2.00 4.16
CA GLN A 205 27.23 1.31 3.93
C GLN A 205 27.68 0.57 5.19
N ASP A 206 27.61 1.25 6.34
CA ASP A 206 28.02 0.72 7.64
C ASP A 206 27.29 -0.59 8.01
N THR A 207 25.97 -0.62 7.86
CA THR A 207 25.17 -1.81 8.22
C THR A 207 25.51 -3.05 7.38
N GLN A 208 26.04 -2.90 6.16
CA GLN A 208 26.38 -4.07 5.33
C GLN A 208 27.60 -4.81 5.85
N LEU A 209 28.49 -4.14 6.60
CA LEU A 209 29.70 -4.74 7.12
C LEU A 209 29.41 -5.93 8.05
N SER A 210 28.36 -5.82 8.86
CA SER A 210 27.90 -6.90 9.74
C SER A 210 26.82 -7.77 9.13
N ARG A 211 25.94 -7.20 8.29
CA ARG A 211 24.83 -7.94 7.67
C ARG A 211 25.29 -8.91 6.57
N LEU A 212 26.23 -8.49 5.73
CA LEU A 212 26.67 -9.24 4.55
C LEU A 212 28.19 -9.51 4.55
N GLY A 213 28.99 -8.58 5.08
CA GLY A 213 30.45 -8.63 5.08
C GLY A 213 31.07 -7.60 4.13
N THR A 214 32.39 -7.36 4.25
CA THR A 214 33.09 -6.25 3.58
C THR A 214 32.97 -6.23 2.04
N ASN A 215 32.93 -7.40 1.39
CA ASN A 215 32.85 -7.52 -0.08
C ASN A 215 31.42 -7.73 -0.59
N TRP A 216 30.40 -7.21 0.11
CA TRP A 216 28.98 -7.38 -0.26
C TRP A 216 28.62 -6.90 -1.68
N GLU A 217 29.40 -5.97 -2.25
CA GLU A 217 29.29 -5.49 -3.64
C GLU A 217 29.64 -6.57 -4.69
N GLU A 218 30.35 -7.64 -4.31
CA GLU A 218 30.69 -8.75 -5.22
C GLU A 218 29.57 -9.79 -5.34
N LEU A 219 28.55 -9.73 -4.48
CA LEU A 219 27.39 -10.62 -4.55
C LEU A 219 26.65 -10.39 -5.89
N PRO A 220 26.19 -11.45 -6.58
CA PRO A 220 25.62 -11.33 -7.93
C PRO A 220 24.51 -10.28 -8.05
N ILE A 221 23.61 -10.19 -7.06
CA ILE A 221 22.49 -9.24 -7.07
C ILE A 221 22.91 -7.77 -6.86
N ASN A 222 24.06 -7.53 -6.22
CA ASN A 222 24.57 -6.19 -5.92
C ASN A 222 25.57 -5.69 -6.96
N LYS A 223 26.13 -6.60 -7.74
CA LYS A 223 27.20 -6.29 -8.69
C LYS A 223 26.69 -5.35 -9.79
N PRO A 224 27.39 -4.24 -10.09
CA PRO A 224 27.02 -3.40 -11.21
C PRO A 224 27.22 -4.13 -12.54
N VAL A 225 26.41 -3.76 -13.52
CA VAL A 225 26.51 -4.28 -14.90
C VAL A 225 27.54 -3.53 -15.76
N CYS A 226 28.24 -2.55 -15.18
CA CYS A 226 29.33 -1.79 -15.81
C CYS A 226 30.71 -2.16 -15.22
N PRO A 227 31.82 -1.84 -15.91
CA PRO A 227 33.16 -2.12 -15.40
C PRO A 227 33.46 -1.43 -14.06
N VAL A 228 34.06 -2.15 -13.11
CA VAL A 228 34.55 -1.61 -11.84
C VAL A 228 36.07 -1.69 -11.80
N MET A 229 36.73 -0.55 -11.64
CA MET A 229 38.19 -0.43 -11.66
C MET A 229 38.64 0.52 -10.55
N ASN A 230 39.27 -0.02 -9.52
CA ASN A 230 39.79 0.76 -8.39
C ASN A 230 40.91 -0.01 -7.65
N PHE A 231 41.37 0.57 -6.55
CA PHE A 231 42.41 0.02 -5.68
C PHE A 231 41.90 -0.59 -4.37
N ASN A 232 40.58 -0.84 -4.23
CA ASN A 232 40.05 -1.60 -3.09
C ASN A 232 40.47 -3.08 -3.22
N ARG A 233 41.03 -3.65 -2.15
CA ARG A 233 41.61 -5.01 -2.13
C ARG A 233 41.22 -5.76 -0.86
N ASP A 234 41.50 -7.06 -0.87
CA ASP A 234 41.36 -7.97 0.27
C ASP A 234 39.92 -8.04 0.81
N GLY A 235 39.75 -8.09 2.13
CA GLY A 235 38.47 -8.28 2.80
C GLY A 235 37.98 -9.74 2.80
N ALA A 236 37.05 -10.05 3.70
CA ALA A 236 36.47 -11.39 3.81
C ALA A 236 35.74 -11.79 2.51
N MET A 237 35.80 -13.08 2.15
CA MET A 237 35.12 -13.67 0.99
C MET A 237 35.41 -12.96 -0.34
N ARG A 238 36.64 -12.49 -0.55
CA ARG A 238 37.05 -11.86 -1.81
C ARG A 238 37.00 -12.86 -2.97
N HIS A 239 36.14 -12.63 -3.95
CA HIS A 239 36.03 -13.41 -5.19
C HIS A 239 36.87 -12.82 -6.32
N THR A 240 36.91 -11.47 -6.45
CA THR A 240 37.65 -10.85 -7.57
C THR A 240 39.15 -10.92 -7.37
N ILE A 241 39.85 -11.59 -8.29
CA ILE A 241 41.31 -11.64 -8.37
C ILE A 241 41.82 -10.52 -9.30
N SER A 242 42.58 -9.57 -8.76
CA SER A 242 43.17 -8.46 -9.53
C SER A 242 44.66 -8.73 -9.83
N LYS A 243 45.02 -8.87 -11.11
CA LYS A 243 46.42 -9.02 -11.53
C LYS A 243 47.15 -7.66 -11.48
N GLY A 244 48.43 -7.67 -11.10
CA GLY A 244 49.28 -6.48 -11.15
C GLY A 244 50.30 -6.42 -10.01
N LYS A 245 51.23 -5.46 -10.10
CA LYS A 245 52.25 -5.20 -9.06
C LYS A 245 52.00 -3.92 -8.26
N VAL A 246 50.87 -3.24 -8.51
CA VAL A 246 50.50 -1.97 -7.88
C VAL A 246 49.04 -2.01 -7.44
N ASN A 247 48.75 -1.39 -6.30
CA ASN A 247 47.43 -1.30 -5.68
C ASN A 247 47.18 0.10 -5.08
N TYR A 248 47.71 1.15 -5.70
CA TYR A 248 47.61 2.53 -5.22
C TYR A 248 47.62 3.54 -6.38
N TRP A 249 47.13 4.75 -6.11
CA TRP A 249 47.18 5.93 -7.00
C TRP A 249 47.75 7.16 -6.27
N PRO A 250 48.57 8.01 -6.90
CA PRO A 250 49.18 7.83 -8.22
C PRO A 250 50.29 6.75 -8.20
N ASN A 251 50.58 6.13 -9.34
CA ASN A 251 51.63 5.12 -9.47
C ASN A 251 52.48 5.32 -10.74
N ARG A 252 53.70 4.77 -10.73
CA ARG A 252 54.71 4.91 -11.81
C ARG A 252 54.32 4.33 -13.18
N TYR A 253 53.24 3.56 -13.25
CA TYR A 253 52.72 3.00 -14.50
C TYR A 253 51.49 3.75 -15.00
N SER A 254 51.02 4.74 -14.25
CA SER A 254 49.76 5.46 -14.51
C SER A 254 48.57 4.52 -14.71
N HIS A 255 48.58 3.34 -14.07
CA HIS A 255 47.46 2.40 -14.13
C HIS A 255 46.27 2.91 -13.32
N GLN A 256 45.07 2.73 -13.86
CA GLN A 256 43.79 3.14 -13.27
C GLN A 256 43.77 4.64 -12.88
N PRO A 257 44.02 5.57 -13.83
CA PRO A 257 43.87 6.99 -13.55
C PRO A 257 42.39 7.33 -13.27
N PRO A 258 42.12 8.38 -12.46
CA PRO A 258 40.76 8.92 -12.34
C PRO A 258 40.21 9.34 -13.71
N ALA A 259 38.91 9.14 -13.91
CA ALA A 259 38.22 9.71 -15.06
C ALA A 259 38.19 11.23 -14.96
N THR A 260 38.23 11.90 -16.11
CA THR A 260 37.96 13.33 -16.25
C THR A 260 36.46 13.62 -16.29
N VAL A 261 36.07 14.89 -16.17
CA VAL A 261 34.67 15.31 -16.30
C VAL A 261 34.10 14.93 -17.67
N GLN A 262 34.91 15.07 -18.73
CA GLN A 262 34.54 14.73 -20.11
C GLN A 262 34.36 13.22 -20.31
N GLU A 263 35.01 12.40 -19.48
CA GLU A 263 34.86 10.94 -19.47
C GLU A 263 33.71 10.47 -18.55
N GLY A 264 32.94 11.40 -17.98
CA GLY A 264 31.77 11.10 -17.15
C GLY A 264 32.07 10.91 -15.67
N ALA A 265 33.17 11.48 -15.15
CA ALA A 265 33.44 11.46 -13.72
C ALA A 265 32.29 12.08 -12.91
N TYR A 266 32.02 11.51 -11.73
CA TYR A 266 31.15 12.15 -10.75
C TYR A 266 31.85 13.40 -10.20
N VAL A 267 31.21 14.56 -10.32
CA VAL A 267 31.74 15.83 -9.83
C VAL A 267 30.77 16.40 -8.81
N ASP A 268 31.25 16.64 -7.60
CA ASP A 268 30.47 17.34 -6.58
C ASP A 268 30.13 18.76 -7.05
N TYR A 269 28.87 19.13 -6.92
CA TYR A 269 28.46 20.51 -7.16
C TYR A 269 29.18 21.44 -6.19
N GLN A 270 29.74 22.54 -6.69
CA GLN A 270 30.48 23.52 -5.89
C GLN A 270 29.53 24.43 -5.10
N GLN A 271 28.73 23.83 -4.22
CA GLN A 271 27.80 24.55 -3.38
C GLN A 271 28.55 25.52 -2.46
N LYS A 272 28.04 26.74 -2.34
CA LYS A 272 28.53 27.70 -1.34
C LYS A 272 28.03 27.28 0.04
N ILE A 273 28.96 27.09 0.96
CA ILE A 273 28.64 26.79 2.37
C ILE A 273 29.10 27.98 3.21
N ALA A 274 28.15 28.60 3.92
CA ALA A 274 28.42 29.68 4.86
C ALA A 274 27.66 29.41 6.15
N GLY A 275 28.37 29.39 7.28
CA GLY A 275 27.76 29.10 8.56
C GLY A 275 28.77 28.85 9.68
N ILE A 276 28.29 28.26 10.76
CA ILE A 276 29.09 27.88 11.93
C ILE A 276 28.92 26.38 12.20
N LYS A 277 29.94 25.76 12.79
CA LYS A 277 29.84 24.36 13.23
C LYS A 277 28.93 24.29 14.47
N GLN A 278 27.69 23.86 14.28
CA GLN A 278 26.69 23.78 15.34
C GLN A 278 25.78 22.56 15.19
N ARG A 279 25.30 22.03 16.31
CA ARG A 279 24.22 21.04 16.36
C ARG A 279 22.88 21.77 16.46
N ALA A 280 22.36 22.25 15.33
CA ALA A 280 21.09 22.97 15.26
C ALA A 280 20.41 22.74 13.90
N LEU A 281 19.11 23.04 13.84
CA LEU A 281 18.33 23.10 12.59
C LEU A 281 17.99 24.55 12.25
N SER A 282 17.66 24.80 10.98
CA SER A 282 17.27 26.13 10.49
C SER A 282 15.93 26.57 11.10
N LYS A 283 15.60 27.87 11.00
CA LYS A 283 14.35 28.41 11.58
C LYS A 283 13.10 27.76 10.98
N LYS A 284 13.11 27.42 9.69
CA LYS A 284 11.94 26.86 8.97
C LYS A 284 11.60 25.44 9.41
N PHE A 285 12.56 24.69 9.97
CA PHE A 285 12.29 23.36 10.57
C PHE A 285 11.40 23.42 11.81
N LYS A 286 11.19 24.59 12.43
CA LYS A 286 10.39 24.73 13.66
C LYS A 286 8.88 24.65 13.46
N ASP A 287 8.41 24.62 12.21
CA ASP A 287 6.99 24.37 11.93
C ASP A 287 6.73 22.88 11.83
N HIS A 288 6.00 22.33 12.80
CA HIS A 288 5.77 20.89 12.92
C HIS A 288 4.32 20.49 12.62
N PHE A 289 3.41 21.46 12.45
CA PHE A 289 1.97 21.20 12.50
C PHE A 289 1.24 21.55 11.21
N SER A 290 1.72 22.53 10.43
CA SER A 290 0.97 23.03 9.27
C SER A 290 0.62 21.94 8.25
N GLN A 291 1.56 21.03 7.98
CA GLN A 291 1.33 19.97 7.00
C GLN A 291 0.58 18.76 7.57
N ALA A 292 0.58 18.55 8.89
CA ALA A 292 -0.33 17.59 9.53
C ALA A 292 -1.79 18.04 9.36
N GLN A 293 -2.06 19.34 9.58
CA GLN A 293 -3.36 19.96 9.30
C GLN A 293 -3.72 19.86 7.81
N LEU A 294 -2.78 20.26 6.92
CA LEU A 294 -2.97 20.19 5.47
C LEU A 294 -3.34 18.78 5.00
N PHE A 295 -2.64 17.76 5.49
CA PHE A 295 -2.91 16.36 5.16
C PHE A 295 -4.32 15.97 5.61
N TYR A 296 -4.64 16.12 6.89
CA TYR A 296 -5.96 15.74 7.44
C TYR A 296 -7.13 16.45 6.72
N ASN A 297 -6.98 17.74 6.42
CA ASN A 297 -7.99 18.51 5.70
C ASN A 297 -8.21 18.02 4.26
N SER A 298 -7.18 17.46 3.63
CA SER A 298 -7.19 17.01 2.23
C SER A 298 -7.83 15.63 2.05
N LEU A 299 -8.06 14.90 3.14
CA LEU A 299 -8.67 13.59 3.12
C LEU A 299 -10.19 13.67 2.87
N SER A 300 -10.71 12.61 2.24
CA SER A 300 -12.14 12.34 2.15
C SER A 300 -12.71 11.97 3.53
N GLU A 301 -14.03 12.02 3.66
CA GLU A 301 -14.71 11.72 4.92
C GLU A 301 -14.47 10.28 5.40
N ILE A 302 -14.43 9.30 4.49
CA ILE A 302 -14.10 7.91 4.85
C ILE A 302 -12.65 7.76 5.33
N GLU A 303 -11.69 8.43 4.69
CA GLU A 303 -10.29 8.40 5.13
C GLU A 303 -10.11 9.05 6.50
N LYS A 304 -10.88 10.10 6.83
CA LYS A 304 -10.88 10.70 8.17
C LYS A 304 -11.49 9.75 9.20
N ALA A 305 -12.57 9.05 8.86
CA ALA A 305 -13.18 8.05 9.74
C ALA A 305 -12.20 6.91 10.04
N HIS A 306 -11.46 6.43 9.03
CA HIS A 306 -10.43 5.42 9.24
C HIS A 306 -9.26 5.92 10.11
N ILE A 307 -8.82 7.17 9.93
CA ILE A 307 -7.83 7.79 10.85
C ILE A 307 -8.36 7.81 12.28
N GLN A 308 -9.63 8.15 12.47
CA GLN A 308 -10.23 8.16 13.80
C GLN A 308 -10.25 6.76 14.42
N ALA A 309 -10.65 5.76 13.64
CA ALA A 309 -10.62 4.36 14.06
C ALA A 309 -9.19 3.88 14.39
N ALA A 310 -8.20 4.24 13.56
CA ALA A 310 -6.80 3.86 13.75
C ALA A 310 -6.22 4.46 15.05
N PHE A 311 -6.40 5.76 15.30
CA PHE A 311 -5.98 6.37 16.56
C PHE A 311 -6.71 5.75 17.77
N SER A 312 -8.00 5.48 17.64
CA SER A 312 -8.77 4.85 18.72
C SER A 312 -8.23 3.46 19.05
N PHE A 313 -7.95 2.66 18.02
CA PHE A 313 -7.34 1.33 18.18
C PHE A 313 -5.95 1.42 18.80
N GLU A 314 -5.07 2.25 18.23
CA GLU A 314 -3.67 2.31 18.64
C GLU A 314 -3.50 2.81 20.07
N LEU A 315 -4.29 3.79 20.50
CA LEU A 315 -4.22 4.34 21.85
C LEU A 315 -4.97 3.52 22.90
N ASP A 316 -5.97 2.73 22.49
CA ASP A 316 -6.58 1.72 23.37
C ASP A 316 -5.54 0.68 23.84
N HIS A 317 -4.51 0.43 23.02
CA HIS A 317 -3.40 -0.47 23.35
C HIS A 317 -2.25 0.23 24.11
N CYS A 318 -2.43 1.48 24.55
CA CYS A 318 -1.51 2.14 25.47
C CYS A 318 -1.99 1.96 26.92
N ASP A 319 -1.33 1.09 27.68
CA ASP A 319 -1.68 0.84 29.08
C ASP A 319 -1.47 2.05 30.00
N GLU A 320 -0.55 2.96 29.65
CA GLU A 320 -0.20 4.10 30.49
C GLU A 320 -1.03 5.35 30.16
N ALA A 321 -1.87 5.79 31.09
CA ALA A 321 -2.77 6.93 30.90
C ALA A 321 -2.08 8.21 30.42
N ILE A 322 -0.89 8.48 30.94
CA ILE A 322 -0.10 9.64 30.54
C ILE A 322 0.17 9.68 29.03
N VAL A 323 0.27 8.52 28.36
CA VAL A 323 0.57 8.43 26.92
C VAL A 323 -0.65 8.87 26.10
N TYR A 324 -1.80 8.19 26.28
CA TYR A 324 -2.99 8.52 25.50
C TYR A 324 -3.62 9.86 25.89
N GLU A 325 -3.54 10.30 27.15
CA GLU A 325 -3.99 11.64 27.57
C GLU A 325 -3.20 12.75 26.87
N ARG A 326 -1.87 12.60 26.80
CA ARG A 326 -0.98 13.55 26.14
C ARG A 326 -1.20 13.58 24.63
N LEU A 327 -1.37 12.42 24.00
CA LEU A 327 -1.55 12.37 22.56
C LEU A 327 -2.92 12.91 22.13
N THR A 328 -3.99 12.58 22.86
CA THR A 328 -5.33 13.14 22.58
C THR A 328 -5.33 14.67 22.71
N GLU A 329 -4.62 15.23 23.69
CA GLU A 329 -4.40 16.69 23.77
C GLU A 329 -3.57 17.22 22.58
N ARG A 330 -2.51 16.50 22.17
CA ARG A 330 -1.68 16.85 20.99
C ARG A 330 -2.51 16.88 19.72
N LEU A 331 -3.50 16.01 19.52
CA LEU A 331 -4.35 16.02 18.32
C LEU A 331 -5.10 17.36 18.14
N GLY A 332 -5.32 18.11 19.23
CA GLY A 332 -5.89 19.45 19.17
C GLY A 332 -5.03 20.48 18.41
N VAL A 333 -3.77 20.17 18.10
CA VAL A 333 -2.96 20.99 17.19
C VAL A 333 -3.23 20.71 15.70
N VAL A 334 -3.83 19.56 15.40
CA VAL A 334 -4.21 19.13 14.04
C VAL A 334 -5.66 19.52 13.79
N ASP A 335 -6.58 18.98 14.58
CA ASP A 335 -8.01 19.24 14.44
C ASP A 335 -8.74 19.00 15.78
N GLY A 336 -9.62 19.93 16.14
CA GLY A 336 -10.31 19.90 17.43
C GLY A 336 -11.41 18.83 17.52
N GLU A 337 -12.10 18.55 16.41
CA GLU A 337 -13.12 17.52 16.36
C GLU A 337 -12.47 16.14 16.44
N LEU A 338 -11.42 15.90 15.64
CA LEU A 338 -10.58 14.70 15.75
C LEU A 338 -10.14 14.46 17.20
N ALA A 339 -9.53 15.45 17.84
CA ALA A 339 -9.04 15.31 19.21
C ALA A 339 -10.14 14.93 20.20
N ASN A 340 -11.31 15.56 20.09
CA ASN A 340 -12.45 15.29 20.96
C ASN A 340 -12.99 13.87 20.76
N THR A 341 -13.16 13.43 19.51
CA THR A 341 -13.63 12.08 19.19
C THR A 341 -12.68 11.02 19.76
N ILE A 342 -11.37 11.17 19.57
CA ILE A 342 -10.40 10.19 20.09
C ILE A 342 -10.36 10.20 21.62
N ALA A 343 -10.38 11.38 22.24
CA ALA A 343 -10.43 11.49 23.70
C ALA A 343 -11.66 10.77 24.29
N GLU A 344 -12.83 10.87 23.65
CA GLU A 344 -14.03 10.12 24.06
C GLU A 344 -13.88 8.62 23.89
N MET A 345 -13.26 8.16 22.79
CA MET A 345 -13.09 6.74 22.50
C MET A 345 -12.13 6.02 23.45
N VAL A 346 -11.02 6.66 23.83
CA VAL A 346 -9.94 6.00 24.60
C VAL A 346 -9.85 6.47 26.06
N GLY A 347 -10.77 7.32 26.50
CA GLY A 347 -10.74 7.90 27.85
C GLY A 347 -9.63 8.94 28.05
N GLY A 348 -9.18 9.59 26.97
CA GLY A 348 -8.14 10.61 26.98
C GLY A 348 -8.61 12.00 27.42
N LYS A 349 -7.70 12.98 27.33
CA LYS A 349 -7.95 14.35 27.75
C LYS A 349 -8.30 15.20 26.53
N LYS A 350 -9.50 15.79 26.55
CA LYS A 350 -9.90 16.79 25.55
C LYS A 350 -9.01 18.04 25.63
N PRO A 351 -8.62 18.64 24.50
CA PRO A 351 -7.82 19.87 24.50
C PRO A 351 -8.61 21.01 25.14
N VAL A 352 -7.97 21.78 26.03
CA VAL A 352 -8.58 22.98 26.65
C VAL A 352 -8.80 24.07 25.59
N GLU A 353 -7.83 24.24 24.68
CA GLU A 353 -7.90 25.12 23.53
C GLU A 353 -7.21 24.44 22.35
N ALA A 354 -7.94 24.23 21.24
CA ALA A 354 -7.37 23.69 20.02
C ALA A 354 -6.63 24.79 19.23
N LYS A 355 -5.50 24.43 18.61
CA LYS A 355 -4.79 25.38 17.73
C LYS A 355 -5.67 25.66 16.50
N PRO A 356 -5.73 26.91 15.98
CA PRO A 356 -6.43 27.19 14.75
C PRO A 356 -5.95 26.30 13.59
N ASN A 357 -6.87 25.57 12.98
CA ASN A 357 -6.67 24.87 11.72
C ASN A 357 -7.30 25.73 10.59
N PRO A 358 -6.51 26.28 9.66
CA PRO A 358 -7.01 27.18 8.63
C PRO A 358 -7.82 26.48 7.53
N GLY A 359 -8.00 25.15 7.59
CA GLY A 359 -8.79 24.39 6.62
C GLY A 359 -8.16 24.28 5.23
N LYS A 360 -6.87 24.63 5.09
CA LYS A 360 -6.14 24.52 3.82
C LYS A 360 -6.06 23.05 3.39
N LYS A 361 -6.22 22.80 2.09
CA LYS A 361 -6.09 21.48 1.45
C LYS A 361 -5.03 21.53 0.35
N ALA A 362 -4.46 20.38 0.02
CA ALA A 362 -3.59 20.19 -1.13
C ALA A 362 -4.07 18.99 -1.96
N LYS A 363 -3.79 19.01 -3.26
CA LYS A 363 -4.11 17.90 -4.16
C LYS A 363 -3.16 16.74 -3.93
N ASN A 364 -3.60 15.55 -4.31
CA ASN A 364 -2.75 14.36 -4.42
C ASN A 364 -2.19 13.89 -3.06
N LEU A 365 -2.94 14.15 -1.98
CA LEU A 365 -2.66 13.59 -0.64
C LEU A 365 -3.63 12.46 -0.30
N SER A 366 -4.94 12.67 -0.54
CA SER A 366 -5.95 11.62 -0.44
C SER A 366 -5.62 10.48 -1.41
N GLN A 367 -5.85 9.23 -1.00
CA GLN A 367 -5.74 8.10 -1.91
C GLN A 367 -6.79 8.16 -3.03
N MET A 368 -7.92 8.85 -2.79
CA MET A 368 -9.01 9.00 -3.76
C MET A 368 -8.59 9.81 -4.99
N ASP A 369 -7.55 10.65 -4.87
CA ASP A 369 -6.95 11.38 -6.00
C ASP A 369 -6.18 10.45 -6.96
N PHE A 370 -5.92 9.20 -6.55
CA PHE A 370 -5.12 8.21 -7.29
C PHE A 370 -5.91 6.97 -7.70
N LEU A 371 -7.23 7.05 -7.78
CA LEU A 371 -8.02 5.98 -8.40
C LEU A 371 -7.67 5.85 -9.90
N PRO A 372 -7.71 4.64 -10.48
CA PRO A 372 -7.49 4.46 -11.92
C PRO A 372 -8.45 5.31 -12.74
N LYS A 373 -7.92 6.10 -13.69
CA LYS A 373 -8.75 6.92 -14.60
C LYS A 373 -9.74 6.10 -15.40
N THR A 374 -9.32 4.89 -15.80
CA THR A 374 -10.17 3.90 -16.44
C THR A 374 -10.47 2.80 -15.42
N PRO A 375 -11.75 2.53 -15.11
CA PRO A 375 -12.15 1.40 -14.27
C PRO A 375 -11.47 0.10 -14.71
N THR A 376 -10.79 -0.57 -13.79
CA THR A 376 -10.07 -1.81 -14.08
C THR A 376 -10.12 -2.76 -12.89
N ILE A 377 -10.16 -4.05 -13.20
CA ILE A 377 -10.03 -5.13 -12.22
C ILE A 377 -8.80 -6.00 -12.47
N LYS A 378 -7.89 -5.55 -13.35
CA LYS A 378 -6.65 -6.29 -13.64
C LYS A 378 -5.96 -6.66 -12.33
N SER A 379 -5.53 -7.92 -12.22
CA SER A 379 -4.89 -8.55 -11.05
C SER A 379 -5.74 -8.72 -9.78
N ARG A 380 -7.00 -8.28 -9.76
CA ARG A 380 -7.89 -8.50 -8.61
C ARG A 380 -8.22 -9.98 -8.46
N ARG A 381 -8.32 -10.46 -7.23
CA ARG A 381 -8.72 -11.82 -6.89
C ARG A 381 -10.21 -11.87 -6.59
N ILE A 382 -10.93 -12.76 -7.25
CA ILE A 382 -12.38 -12.86 -7.09
C ILE A 382 -12.73 -14.30 -6.71
N ALA A 383 -13.30 -14.49 -5.53
CA ALA A 383 -13.74 -15.80 -5.08
C ALA A 383 -15.11 -16.15 -5.68
N ILE A 384 -15.22 -17.35 -6.25
CA ILE A 384 -16.47 -17.92 -6.77
C ILE A 384 -16.85 -19.09 -5.86
N ILE A 385 -17.89 -18.89 -5.04
CA ILE A 385 -18.27 -19.83 -3.99
C ILE A 385 -19.34 -20.79 -4.51
N ILE A 386 -19.02 -22.09 -4.58
CA ILE A 386 -19.92 -23.12 -5.11
C ILE A 386 -20.09 -24.30 -4.15
N ALA A 387 -21.17 -25.06 -4.32
CA ALA A 387 -21.34 -26.39 -3.77
C ALA A 387 -21.94 -27.31 -4.83
N ASP A 388 -22.10 -28.61 -4.53
CA ASP A 388 -22.70 -29.56 -5.47
C ASP A 388 -24.11 -29.10 -5.90
N GLY A 389 -24.34 -29.08 -7.21
CA GLY A 389 -25.57 -28.58 -7.82
C GLY A 389 -25.58 -27.08 -8.10
N TYR A 390 -24.42 -26.45 -8.28
CA TYR A 390 -24.32 -25.03 -8.68
C TYR A 390 -24.77 -24.83 -10.14
N ASP A 391 -25.21 -23.61 -10.48
CA ASP A 391 -25.54 -23.22 -11.85
C ASP A 391 -24.28 -23.08 -12.72
N PRO A 392 -24.07 -23.96 -13.71
CA PRO A 392 -22.89 -23.89 -14.58
C PRO A 392 -22.94 -22.71 -15.55
N VAL A 393 -24.11 -22.15 -15.86
CA VAL A 393 -24.22 -21.02 -16.81
C VAL A 393 -23.67 -19.76 -16.17
N ALA A 394 -24.16 -19.37 -15.00
CA ALA A 394 -23.65 -18.21 -14.27
C ALA A 394 -22.18 -18.37 -13.86
N PHE A 395 -21.77 -19.57 -13.44
CA PHE A 395 -20.38 -19.87 -13.12
C PHE A 395 -19.45 -19.61 -14.31
N ASN A 396 -19.73 -20.22 -15.48
CA ASN A 396 -18.85 -20.10 -16.64
C ASN A 396 -18.83 -18.69 -17.21
N ALA A 397 -19.98 -18.00 -17.22
CA ALA A 397 -20.08 -16.62 -17.68
C ALA A 397 -19.18 -15.70 -16.86
N LEU A 398 -19.26 -15.75 -15.52
CA LEU A 398 -18.40 -14.92 -14.68
C LEU A 398 -16.94 -15.35 -14.76
N TYR A 399 -16.65 -16.66 -14.71
CA TYR A 399 -15.28 -17.16 -14.76
C TYR A 399 -14.56 -16.69 -16.04
N GLY A 400 -15.22 -16.76 -17.18
CA GLY A 400 -14.72 -16.24 -18.45
C GLY A 400 -14.54 -14.72 -18.44
N ALA A 401 -15.54 -13.98 -17.95
CA ALA A 401 -15.51 -12.52 -17.89
C ALA A 401 -14.38 -11.97 -17.01
N ILE A 402 -14.12 -12.60 -15.85
CA ILE A 402 -13.01 -12.25 -14.95
C ILE A 402 -11.67 -12.43 -15.66
N LYS A 403 -11.46 -13.59 -16.30
CA LYS A 403 -10.21 -13.85 -17.03
C LYS A 403 -9.99 -12.90 -18.19
N ALA A 404 -11.05 -12.57 -18.93
CA ALA A 404 -10.98 -11.62 -20.05
C ALA A 404 -10.52 -10.22 -19.60
N GLN A 405 -10.82 -9.84 -18.35
CA GLN A 405 -10.39 -8.58 -17.73
C GLN A 405 -9.04 -8.69 -16.98
N SER A 406 -8.30 -9.78 -17.18
CA SER A 406 -7.00 -10.05 -16.51
C SER A 406 -7.09 -10.06 -14.98
N ALA A 407 -8.25 -10.41 -14.43
CA ALA A 407 -8.45 -10.71 -13.02
C ALA A 407 -8.33 -12.22 -12.77
N LEU A 408 -8.20 -12.61 -11.51
CA LEU A 408 -7.89 -13.98 -11.10
C LEU A 408 -9.12 -14.61 -10.42
N PRO A 409 -9.82 -15.57 -11.07
CA PRO A 409 -10.93 -16.27 -10.44
C PRO A 409 -10.41 -17.41 -9.54
N PHE A 410 -10.92 -17.49 -8.32
CA PHE A 410 -10.62 -18.57 -7.36
C PHE A 410 -11.90 -19.30 -6.97
N VAL A 411 -11.97 -20.60 -7.23
CA VAL A 411 -13.13 -21.43 -6.91
C VAL A 411 -13.01 -21.92 -5.47
N ILE A 412 -14.00 -21.58 -4.64
CA ILE A 412 -14.07 -21.95 -3.23
C ILE A 412 -15.30 -22.83 -3.00
N ALA A 413 -15.14 -23.97 -2.32
CA ALA A 413 -16.25 -24.89 -2.08
C ALA A 413 -16.18 -25.61 -0.72
N PRO A 414 -17.21 -26.36 -0.30
CA PRO A 414 -17.15 -27.13 0.95
C PRO A 414 -16.02 -28.15 1.03
N ARG A 415 -15.49 -28.62 -0.11
CA ARG A 415 -14.41 -29.61 -0.21
C ARG A 415 -13.49 -29.29 -1.39
N ARG A 416 -12.23 -29.69 -1.32
CA ARG A 416 -11.22 -29.53 -2.40
C ARG A 416 -11.12 -30.77 -3.29
N SER A 417 -12.24 -31.48 -3.44
CA SER A 417 -12.43 -32.55 -4.41
C SER A 417 -13.53 -32.15 -5.38
N ALA A 418 -13.65 -32.85 -6.51
CA ALA A 418 -14.50 -32.45 -7.64
C ALA A 418 -15.94 -32.10 -7.23
N ILE A 419 -16.37 -30.86 -7.49
CA ILE A 419 -17.73 -30.35 -7.29
C ILE A 419 -18.50 -30.42 -8.60
N PHE A 420 -19.75 -30.89 -8.54
CA PHE A 420 -20.57 -31.14 -9.72
C PHE A 420 -21.64 -30.07 -9.91
N SER A 421 -21.89 -29.69 -11.16
CA SER A 421 -22.92 -28.70 -11.51
C SER A 421 -24.33 -29.29 -11.37
N ALA A 422 -25.39 -28.47 -11.45
CA ALA A 422 -26.78 -28.92 -11.35
C ALA A 422 -27.19 -30.03 -12.34
N ASN A 423 -26.47 -30.16 -13.45
CA ASN A 423 -26.74 -31.13 -14.51
C ASN A 423 -25.79 -32.35 -14.47
N GLU A 424 -24.97 -32.47 -13.43
CA GLU A 424 -23.91 -33.46 -13.31
C GLU A 424 -23.86 -34.07 -11.90
N ASP A 425 -23.23 -35.23 -11.77
CA ASP A 425 -23.02 -35.89 -10.49
C ASP A 425 -21.67 -36.62 -10.46
N SER A 426 -21.41 -37.36 -9.36
CA SER A 426 -20.18 -38.12 -9.16
C SER A 426 -19.95 -39.25 -10.16
N SER A 427 -20.95 -39.63 -10.95
CA SER A 427 -20.78 -40.57 -12.06
C SER A 427 -20.23 -39.88 -13.32
N SER A 428 -20.29 -38.55 -13.40
CA SER A 428 -19.67 -37.76 -14.47
C SER A 428 -18.17 -37.53 -14.21
N SER A 429 -17.37 -37.49 -15.27
CA SER A 429 -15.94 -37.14 -15.19
C SER A 429 -15.66 -35.62 -15.28
N LYS A 430 -16.70 -34.79 -15.15
CA LYS A 430 -16.67 -33.35 -15.46
C LYS A 430 -16.66 -32.41 -14.25
N GLY A 431 -16.60 -32.95 -13.03
CA GLY A 431 -16.57 -32.12 -11.83
C GLY A 431 -15.33 -31.22 -11.77
N ILE A 432 -15.50 -30.01 -11.23
CA ILE A 432 -14.43 -29.02 -11.10
C ILE A 432 -13.74 -29.22 -9.75
N VAL A 433 -12.42 -29.34 -9.73
CA VAL A 433 -11.64 -29.32 -8.49
C VAL A 433 -11.47 -27.86 -8.05
N PRO A 434 -12.01 -27.45 -6.90
CA PRO A 434 -11.87 -26.08 -6.41
C PRO A 434 -10.42 -25.74 -6.07
N ASP A 435 -10.03 -24.48 -6.24
CA ASP A 435 -8.70 -24.00 -5.85
C ASP A 435 -8.47 -24.22 -4.36
N HIS A 436 -9.49 -23.93 -3.54
CA HIS A 436 -9.49 -24.14 -2.10
C HIS A 436 -10.86 -24.57 -1.58
N HIS A 437 -10.89 -25.13 -0.37
CA HIS A 437 -12.15 -25.34 0.34
C HIS A 437 -12.43 -24.19 1.32
N LEU A 438 -13.69 -24.03 1.73
CA LEU A 438 -14.20 -22.93 2.56
C LEU A 438 -13.40 -22.70 3.86
N GLU A 439 -12.93 -23.76 4.50
CA GLU A 439 -12.12 -23.62 5.73
C GLU A 439 -10.66 -23.21 5.47
N GLY A 440 -10.11 -23.44 4.27
CA GLY A 440 -8.71 -23.19 3.96
C GLY A 440 -8.36 -21.74 3.64
N GLN A 441 -9.36 -20.93 3.28
CA GLN A 441 -9.21 -19.50 2.98
C GLN A 441 -10.36 -18.69 3.55
N ARG A 442 -10.24 -17.37 3.58
CA ARG A 442 -11.28 -16.43 4.05
C ARG A 442 -11.54 -15.34 3.02
N SER A 443 -12.64 -14.61 3.18
CA SER A 443 -12.98 -13.56 2.22
C SER A 443 -11.91 -12.46 2.19
N THR A 444 -11.22 -12.23 3.32
CA THR A 444 -10.03 -11.37 3.50
C THR A 444 -8.99 -11.52 2.38
N MET A 445 -8.81 -12.72 1.83
CA MET A 445 -7.79 -13.01 0.80
C MET A 445 -8.20 -12.58 -0.63
N PHE A 446 -9.43 -12.09 -0.80
CA PHE A 446 -10.03 -11.75 -2.09
C PHE A 446 -10.53 -10.31 -2.12
N ASP A 447 -10.59 -9.72 -3.31
CA ASP A 447 -11.14 -8.37 -3.53
C ASP A 447 -12.67 -8.36 -3.63
N ALA A 448 -13.28 -9.48 -4.02
CA ALA A 448 -14.73 -9.63 -4.12
C ALA A 448 -15.16 -11.10 -4.08
N ILE A 449 -16.45 -11.33 -3.85
CA ILE A 449 -17.06 -12.66 -3.87
C ILE A 449 -18.23 -12.72 -4.84
N PHE A 450 -18.41 -13.88 -5.46
CA PHE A 450 -19.57 -14.22 -6.26
C PHE A 450 -20.13 -15.58 -5.89
N VAL A 451 -21.45 -15.69 -5.86
CA VAL A 451 -22.17 -16.94 -5.62
C VAL A 451 -23.14 -17.20 -6.78
N PRO A 452 -22.91 -18.20 -7.64
CA PRO A 452 -23.88 -18.60 -8.65
C PRO A 452 -25.11 -19.26 -8.00
N GLY A 453 -26.19 -19.34 -8.76
CA GLY A 453 -27.42 -20.04 -8.34
C GLY A 453 -27.24 -21.55 -8.27
N GLY A 454 -28.36 -22.26 -8.27
CA GLY A 454 -28.42 -23.71 -8.14
C GLY A 454 -28.99 -24.10 -6.77
N GLU A 455 -30.25 -24.52 -6.77
CA GLU A 455 -31.02 -24.80 -5.55
C GLU A 455 -30.26 -25.70 -4.56
N ARG A 456 -29.70 -26.83 -5.02
CA ARG A 456 -28.96 -27.77 -4.16
C ARG A 456 -27.67 -27.17 -3.59
N SER A 457 -26.97 -26.37 -4.39
CA SER A 457 -25.77 -25.65 -3.94
C SER A 457 -26.13 -24.68 -2.82
N ILE A 458 -27.18 -23.87 -3.02
CA ILE A 458 -27.60 -22.86 -2.03
C ILE A 458 -28.23 -23.48 -0.78
N GLN A 459 -28.96 -24.57 -0.88
CA GLN A 459 -29.42 -25.34 0.27
C GLN A 459 -28.25 -25.84 1.14
N THR A 460 -27.13 -26.20 0.50
CA THR A 460 -25.92 -26.64 1.20
C THR A 460 -25.21 -25.44 1.85
N LEU A 461 -24.95 -24.37 1.09
CA LEU A 461 -24.23 -23.19 1.57
C LEU A 461 -25.02 -22.44 2.66
N SER A 462 -26.35 -22.36 2.56
CA SER A 462 -27.20 -21.69 3.56
C SER A 462 -27.25 -22.38 4.92
N LYS A 463 -26.81 -23.64 5.02
CA LYS A 463 -26.65 -24.40 6.26
C LYS A 463 -25.20 -24.47 6.73
N ASN A 464 -24.27 -23.87 5.98
CA ASN A 464 -22.86 -23.85 6.30
C ASN A 464 -22.48 -22.50 6.94
N GLY A 465 -22.11 -22.52 8.22
CA GLY A 465 -21.73 -21.32 8.96
C GLY A 465 -20.55 -20.56 8.33
N ARG A 466 -19.57 -21.27 7.77
CA ARG A 466 -18.42 -20.66 7.09
C ARG A 466 -18.81 -19.95 5.81
N ALA A 467 -19.74 -20.52 5.02
CA ALA A 467 -20.24 -19.86 3.81
C ALA A 467 -21.02 -18.57 4.14
N LEU A 468 -21.86 -18.60 5.18
CA LEU A 468 -22.55 -17.39 5.66
C LEU A 468 -21.55 -16.33 6.16
N HIS A 469 -20.52 -16.76 6.89
CA HIS A 469 -19.44 -15.87 7.34
C HIS A 469 -18.68 -15.24 6.19
N TYR A 470 -18.42 -15.97 5.10
CA TYR A 470 -17.77 -15.42 3.89
C TYR A 470 -18.51 -14.20 3.35
N ILE A 471 -19.85 -14.27 3.31
CA ILE A 471 -20.69 -13.17 2.82
C ILE A 471 -20.70 -12.02 3.81
N ARG A 472 -20.82 -12.30 5.11
CA ARG A 472 -20.80 -11.27 6.16
C ARG A 472 -19.47 -10.54 6.24
N GLU A 473 -18.36 -11.26 6.16
CA GLU A 473 -17.00 -10.72 6.17
C GLU A 473 -16.69 -9.92 4.91
N ALA A 474 -17.07 -10.41 3.73
CA ALA A 474 -16.99 -9.60 2.52
C ALA A 474 -17.86 -8.33 2.61
N PHE A 475 -19.02 -8.41 3.29
CA PHE A 475 -19.90 -7.27 3.48
C PHE A 475 -19.30 -6.24 4.44
N GLY A 476 -18.86 -6.68 5.62
CA GLY A 476 -18.21 -5.85 6.64
C GLY A 476 -16.92 -5.20 6.13
N HIS A 477 -16.13 -5.91 5.33
CA HIS A 477 -14.94 -5.39 4.66
C HIS A 477 -15.24 -4.62 3.37
N LEU A 478 -16.49 -4.22 3.15
CA LEU A 478 -16.89 -3.30 2.06
C LEU A 478 -16.63 -3.82 0.65
N LYS A 479 -16.46 -5.13 0.47
CA LYS A 479 -16.16 -5.74 -0.83
C LYS A 479 -17.42 -5.81 -1.69
N ALA A 480 -17.20 -5.89 -3.00
CA ALA A 480 -18.26 -6.20 -3.94
C ALA A 480 -18.75 -7.65 -3.73
N ILE A 481 -20.08 -7.83 -3.72
CA ILE A 481 -20.73 -9.13 -3.57
C ILE A 481 -21.67 -9.34 -4.74
N GLY A 482 -21.48 -10.43 -5.49
CA GLY A 482 -22.34 -10.79 -6.61
C GLY A 482 -23.16 -12.05 -6.31
N GLY A 483 -24.44 -12.06 -6.68
CA GLY A 483 -25.28 -13.26 -6.57
C GLY A 483 -26.35 -13.38 -7.63
N THR A 484 -26.50 -14.58 -8.20
CA THR A 484 -27.54 -14.88 -9.21
C THR A 484 -28.44 -16.02 -8.77
N GLY A 485 -29.71 -16.03 -9.20
CA GLY A 485 -30.60 -17.15 -8.91
C GLY A 485 -30.93 -17.27 -7.42
N GLU A 486 -30.91 -18.49 -6.91
CA GLU A 486 -31.15 -18.81 -5.50
C GLU A 486 -30.11 -18.19 -4.57
N ALA A 487 -28.92 -17.81 -5.08
CA ALA A 487 -27.87 -17.17 -4.27
C ALA A 487 -28.31 -15.82 -3.69
N VAL A 488 -29.28 -15.15 -4.31
CA VAL A 488 -29.86 -13.91 -3.80
C VAL A 488 -30.48 -14.13 -2.41
N ASP A 489 -31.12 -15.28 -2.17
CA ASP A 489 -31.70 -15.61 -0.86
C ASP A 489 -30.63 -15.92 0.18
N LEU A 490 -29.52 -16.53 -0.25
CA LEU A 490 -28.37 -16.77 0.62
C LEU A 490 -27.75 -15.45 1.09
N ILE A 491 -27.57 -14.49 0.17
CA ILE A 491 -27.05 -13.16 0.47
C ILE A 491 -27.99 -12.44 1.45
N ASN A 492 -29.29 -12.45 1.17
CA ASN A 492 -30.30 -11.88 2.07
C ASN A 492 -30.22 -12.50 3.48
N LYS A 493 -30.17 -13.84 3.54
CA LYS A 493 -30.06 -14.59 4.81
C LYS A 493 -28.79 -14.27 5.58
N ALA A 494 -27.68 -14.00 4.88
CA ALA A 494 -26.40 -13.71 5.50
C ALA A 494 -26.34 -12.28 6.05
N ILE A 495 -26.78 -11.27 5.29
CA ILE A 495 -26.65 -9.85 5.63
C ILE A 495 -27.79 -9.37 6.54
N GLN A 496 -29.05 -9.69 6.21
CA GLN A 496 -30.24 -9.33 6.99
C GLN A 496 -30.42 -7.82 7.29
N LEU A 497 -30.12 -6.96 6.32
CA LEU A 497 -30.30 -5.51 6.45
C LEU A 497 -31.35 -5.00 5.43
N PRO A 498 -32.43 -4.33 5.87
CA PRO A 498 -33.47 -3.83 4.98
C PRO A 498 -32.98 -2.72 4.03
N GLU A 499 -31.92 -2.00 4.38
CA GLU A 499 -31.30 -0.96 3.55
C GLU A 499 -30.61 -1.56 2.31
N VAL A 500 -30.24 -2.84 2.35
CA VAL A 500 -29.59 -3.53 1.23
C VAL A 500 -30.66 -4.16 0.35
N SER A 501 -31.08 -3.43 -0.68
CA SER A 501 -32.06 -3.90 -1.66
C SER A 501 -31.47 -5.02 -2.53
N LEU A 502 -32.28 -6.05 -2.82
CA LEU A 502 -31.89 -7.20 -3.63
C LEU A 502 -32.90 -7.44 -4.75
N SER A 503 -32.47 -8.15 -5.80
CA SER A 503 -33.35 -8.54 -6.92
C SER A 503 -34.44 -9.51 -6.45
N GLU A 504 -35.69 -9.23 -6.82
CA GLU A 504 -36.87 -10.01 -6.42
C GLU A 504 -37.35 -10.94 -7.54
N THR A 505 -38.14 -11.97 -7.17
CA THR A 505 -38.68 -12.96 -8.12
C THR A 505 -39.62 -12.35 -9.17
N ASP A 506 -40.36 -11.31 -8.81
CA ASP A 506 -41.28 -10.63 -9.74
C ASP A 506 -40.59 -9.49 -10.51
N GLY A 507 -39.33 -9.20 -10.15
CA GLY A 507 -38.48 -8.21 -10.81
C GLY A 507 -37.69 -8.83 -11.96
N SER A 508 -37.63 -8.12 -13.09
CA SER A 508 -36.84 -8.55 -14.27
C SER A 508 -35.43 -7.94 -14.33
N GLY A 509 -34.98 -7.23 -13.29
CA GLY A 509 -33.82 -6.36 -13.35
C GLY A 509 -32.69 -6.72 -12.39
N VAL A 510 -31.47 -6.33 -12.78
CA VAL A 510 -30.27 -6.34 -11.94
C VAL A 510 -30.38 -5.24 -10.89
N VAL A 511 -30.25 -5.61 -9.61
CA VAL A 511 -30.19 -4.67 -8.49
C VAL A 511 -28.74 -4.52 -8.05
N ASP A 512 -28.32 -3.28 -7.81
CA ASP A 512 -27.04 -2.94 -7.19
C ASP A 512 -27.32 -2.00 -6.03
N SER A 513 -27.06 -2.48 -4.82
CA SER A 513 -27.32 -1.76 -3.58
C SER A 513 -26.08 -1.87 -2.69
N TYR A 514 -25.41 -0.74 -2.43
CA TYR A 514 -24.16 -0.71 -1.66
C TYR A 514 -23.09 -1.67 -2.20
N GLY A 515 -23.00 -1.89 -3.51
CA GLY A 515 -22.05 -2.83 -4.13
C GLY A 515 -22.39 -4.31 -3.92
N VAL A 516 -23.61 -4.60 -3.48
CA VAL A 516 -24.22 -5.93 -3.54
C VAL A 516 -25.04 -6.01 -4.82
N VAL A 517 -24.51 -6.72 -5.82
CA VAL A 517 -25.09 -6.85 -7.15
C VAL A 517 -25.83 -8.17 -7.24
N THR A 518 -27.14 -8.14 -7.51
CA THR A 518 -27.98 -9.33 -7.55
C THR A 518 -28.87 -9.41 -8.78
N LEU A 519 -29.11 -10.64 -9.24
CA LEU A 519 -30.05 -10.95 -10.31
C LEU A 519 -30.78 -12.27 -10.01
N LYS A 520 -32.04 -12.17 -9.56
CA LYS A 520 -32.84 -13.34 -9.15
C LYS A 520 -33.21 -14.24 -10.32
N ASN A 521 -33.69 -13.66 -11.41
CA ASN A 521 -34.09 -14.39 -12.61
C ASN A 521 -32.99 -14.36 -13.66
N ALA A 522 -31.90 -15.08 -13.41
CA ALA A 522 -30.78 -15.16 -14.35
C ALA A 522 -31.14 -16.03 -15.57
N SER A 523 -30.80 -15.55 -16.75
CA SER A 523 -30.89 -16.26 -18.04
C SER A 523 -29.56 -16.14 -18.79
N PRO A 524 -29.27 -17.00 -19.78
CA PRO A 524 -28.09 -16.85 -20.63
C PRO A 524 -27.99 -15.45 -21.26
N ASP A 525 -29.13 -14.86 -21.64
CA ASP A 525 -29.17 -13.53 -22.25
C ASP A 525 -28.84 -12.39 -21.27
N SER A 526 -29.08 -12.59 -19.97
CA SER A 526 -28.78 -11.60 -18.93
C SER A 526 -27.34 -11.66 -18.40
N LEU A 527 -26.56 -12.64 -18.88
CA LEU A 527 -25.16 -12.90 -18.48
C LEU A 527 -24.20 -12.75 -19.67
N LYS A 528 -24.55 -11.89 -20.64
CA LYS A 528 -23.73 -11.60 -21.82
C LYS A 528 -22.39 -10.95 -21.44
N GLU A 529 -21.44 -11.05 -22.37
CA GLU A 529 -20.08 -10.53 -22.21
C GLU A 529 -20.05 -9.04 -21.82
N ILE A 530 -19.04 -8.68 -21.04
CA ILE A 530 -18.80 -7.30 -20.60
C ILE A 530 -18.45 -6.45 -21.82
N VAL A 531 -19.35 -5.54 -22.19
CA VAL A 531 -19.12 -4.58 -23.28
C VAL A 531 -18.36 -3.34 -22.77
N THR A 532 -18.71 -2.85 -21.58
CA THR A 532 -18.10 -1.66 -20.96
C THR A 532 -18.20 -1.73 -19.43
N VAL A 533 -17.10 -1.46 -18.72
CA VAL A 533 -17.08 -1.29 -17.25
C VAL A 533 -17.38 0.17 -16.95
N ALA A 534 -18.64 0.47 -16.63
CA ALA A 534 -19.11 1.83 -16.37
C ALA A 534 -20.21 1.85 -15.29
N SER A 535 -20.40 3.00 -14.65
CA SER A 535 -21.36 3.20 -13.56
C SER A 535 -22.83 3.10 -14.01
N ASP A 536 -23.13 3.39 -15.27
CA ASP A 536 -24.46 3.36 -15.87
C ASP A 536 -24.80 2.01 -16.54
N ALA A 537 -23.93 1.02 -16.37
CA ALA A 537 -24.13 -0.31 -16.95
C ALA A 537 -25.42 -0.96 -16.43
N LYS A 538 -26.10 -1.71 -17.30
CA LYS A 538 -27.39 -2.35 -17.01
C LYS A 538 -27.28 -3.86 -16.74
N GLY A 539 -26.26 -4.51 -17.28
CA GLY A 539 -26.03 -5.94 -17.13
C GLY A 539 -25.40 -6.28 -15.78
N PHE A 540 -25.56 -7.55 -15.38
CA PHE A 540 -25.09 -8.04 -14.08
C PHE A 540 -23.56 -8.02 -14.00
N LEU A 541 -22.89 -8.57 -15.01
CA LEU A 541 -21.43 -8.71 -15.02
C LEU A 541 -20.75 -7.34 -15.06
N GLU A 542 -21.27 -6.40 -15.83
CA GLU A 542 -20.72 -5.04 -15.91
C GLU A 542 -20.86 -4.29 -14.58
N LYS A 543 -22.03 -4.34 -13.93
CA LYS A 543 -22.21 -3.72 -12.61
C LYS A 543 -21.34 -4.36 -11.54
N PHE A 544 -21.22 -5.69 -11.54
CA PHE A 544 -20.37 -6.39 -10.57
C PHE A 544 -18.90 -6.02 -10.78
N VAL A 545 -18.40 -6.07 -12.01
CA VAL A 545 -17.01 -5.67 -12.33
C VAL A 545 -16.78 -4.18 -12.06
N TYR A 546 -17.75 -3.31 -12.31
CA TYR A 546 -17.67 -1.91 -11.93
C TYR A 546 -17.48 -1.76 -10.42
N ASN A 547 -18.30 -2.40 -9.60
CA ASN A 547 -18.14 -2.34 -8.14
C ASN A 547 -16.78 -2.88 -7.66
N ILE A 548 -16.24 -3.94 -8.29
CA ILE A 548 -14.88 -4.42 -8.01
C ILE A 548 -13.83 -3.35 -8.38
N SER A 549 -14.02 -2.65 -9.50
CA SER A 549 -13.10 -1.59 -9.95
C SER A 549 -13.06 -0.37 -9.02
N GLN A 550 -14.14 -0.13 -8.27
CA GLN A 550 -14.20 0.91 -7.24
C GLN A 550 -13.47 0.50 -5.95
N HIS A 551 -12.87 -0.70 -5.92
CA HIS A 551 -12.14 -1.30 -4.82
C HIS A 551 -12.99 -1.69 -3.61
N ARG A 552 -13.76 -0.75 -3.05
CA ARG A 552 -14.67 -0.94 -1.92
C ARG A 552 -15.90 -0.06 -2.06
N ASN A 553 -16.99 -0.44 -1.40
CA ASN A 553 -18.16 0.42 -1.25
C ASN A 553 -18.08 1.21 0.07
N TRP A 554 -17.47 2.39 0.03
CA TRP A 554 -17.29 3.25 1.20
C TRP A 554 -18.61 3.75 1.82
N GLN A 555 -19.65 3.90 0.99
CA GLN A 555 -20.97 4.33 1.45
C GLN A 555 -21.57 3.35 2.48
N ARG A 556 -21.26 2.05 2.35
CA ARG A 556 -21.69 1.01 3.30
C ARG A 556 -21.15 1.27 4.72
N GLU A 557 -19.95 1.84 4.85
CA GLU A 557 -19.39 2.22 6.15
C GLU A 557 -19.89 3.59 6.61
N LEU A 558 -19.98 4.56 5.70
CA LEU A 558 -20.47 5.91 6.02
C LEU A 558 -21.91 5.90 6.55
N ASP A 559 -22.75 4.98 6.07
CA ASP A 559 -24.12 4.78 6.56
C ASP A 559 -24.20 3.81 7.75
N GLY A 560 -23.06 3.35 8.27
CA GLY A 560 -22.97 2.47 9.44
C GLY A 560 -23.44 1.04 9.21
N LEU A 561 -23.66 0.61 7.97
CA LEU A 561 -24.18 -0.73 7.68
C LEU A 561 -23.16 -1.83 8.00
N SER A 562 -21.87 -1.57 7.82
CA SER A 562 -20.81 -2.52 8.15
C SER A 562 -20.81 -2.87 9.65
N THR A 563 -21.14 -1.93 10.53
CA THR A 563 -21.14 -2.17 12.01
C THR A 563 -22.37 -2.95 12.49
N MET A 564 -23.41 -3.09 11.66
CA MET A 564 -24.62 -3.86 11.97
C MET A 564 -24.47 -5.36 11.67
N VAL A 565 -23.37 -5.77 11.03
CA VAL A 565 -23.10 -7.17 10.66
C VAL A 565 -21.98 -7.71 11.56
N ALA A 566 -22.12 -8.96 12.02
CA ALA A 566 -21.06 -9.67 12.74
C ALA A 566 -20.22 -10.51 11.76
N TYR A 567 -18.89 -10.27 11.73
CA TYR A 567 -17.99 -10.83 10.72
C TYR A 567 -16.53 -11.04 11.13
#